data_AF-A0A7S2ITK7-F1
#
_entry.id   AF-A0A7S2ITK7-F1
#
_cell.length_a   1.000
_cell.length_b   1.000
_cell.length_c   1.000
_cell.angle_alpha   90.00
_cell.angle_beta   90.00
_cell.angle_gamma   90.00
#
_symmetry.space_group_name_H-M   'P 1'
#
loop_
_entity.id
_entity.type
_entity.pdbx_description
1 polymer ?
#
loop_
_entity_poly.entity_id
_entity_poly.type
_entity_poly.pdbx_seq_one_letter_code
_entity_poly.pdbx_strand_id
1 'polypeptide(L)'
;RPSLLQSLFFGGQVQVLSYRDGPEAGAAQPVVGAGAVEEPRDEESRLVVNEEKSDFLQIFLDVKHKDLYTAWEAANLTEMDYTTPSGLTTKARTEVWIERLPKLLFFQLQ
;
A
#
# COMPACT_ATOMS: atom_id res chain seq x y z
N ARG A 1 7.56 21.24 -18.45
CA ARG A 1 7.30 20.32 -19.57
C ARG A 1 8.43 19.30 -19.59
N PRO A 2 8.15 17.99 -19.54
CA PRO A 2 9.18 16.96 -19.60
C PRO A 2 9.94 17.03 -20.93
N SER A 3 11.21 16.60 -20.93
CA SER A 3 12.02 16.54 -22.15
C SER A 3 11.50 15.48 -23.11
N LEU A 4 11.91 15.53 -24.38
CA LEU A 4 11.52 14.52 -25.38
C LEU A 4 11.91 13.11 -24.90
N LEU A 5 13.15 12.93 -24.43
CA LEU A 5 13.64 11.65 -23.91
C LEU A 5 12.83 11.19 -22.69
N GLN A 6 12.52 12.11 -21.77
CA GLN A 6 11.71 11.78 -20.61
C GLN A 6 10.30 11.33 -21.03
N SER A 7 9.67 12.01 -21.99
CA SER A 7 8.35 11.62 -22.52
C SER A 7 8.36 10.30 -23.31
N LEU A 8 9.51 9.95 -23.91
CA LEU A 8 9.66 8.73 -24.68
C LEU A 8 9.78 7.50 -23.78
N PHE A 9 10.62 7.60 -22.75
CA PHE A 9 11.08 6.43 -21.99
C PHE A 9 10.53 6.34 -20.56
N PHE A 10 10.15 7.46 -19.93
CA PHE A 10 9.79 7.47 -18.52
C PHE A 10 8.29 7.61 -18.29
N GLY A 11 7.70 6.57 -17.69
CA GLY A 11 6.40 6.65 -17.08
C GLY A 11 6.45 7.32 -15.72
N GLY A 12 5.30 7.69 -15.19
CA GLY A 12 5.12 8.20 -13.83
C GLY A 12 4.20 7.26 -13.07
N GLN A 13 4.51 7.02 -11.80
CA GLN A 13 3.72 6.18 -10.92
C GLN A 13 3.62 6.80 -9.52
N VAL A 14 2.61 6.37 -8.77
CA VAL A 14 2.46 6.64 -7.35
C VAL A 14 2.39 5.30 -6.61
N GLN A 15 3.26 5.15 -5.63
CA GLN A 15 3.20 4.05 -4.67
C GLN A 15 2.42 4.53 -3.45
N VAL A 16 1.38 3.78 -3.09
CA VAL A 16 0.47 4.08 -1.98
C VAL A 16 0.65 3.01 -0.92
N LEU A 17 1.15 3.41 0.24
CA LEU A 17 1.16 2.58 1.44
C LEU A 17 -0.05 2.94 2.28
N SER A 18 -0.87 1.94 2.63
CA SER A 18 -2.03 2.13 3.50
C SER A 18 -2.02 1.12 4.65
N TYR A 19 -2.37 1.58 5.85
CA TYR A 19 -2.50 0.72 7.03
C TYR A 19 -3.51 1.31 8.03
N ARG A 20 -4.06 0.46 8.89
CA ARG A 20 -4.94 0.89 9.99
C ARG A 20 -4.12 1.04 11.26
N ASP A 21 -4.18 2.23 11.85
CA ASP A 21 -3.61 2.55 13.16
C ASP A 21 -4.77 2.74 14.15
N GLY A 22 -4.74 2.01 15.25
CA GLY A 22 -5.78 2.03 16.27
C GLY A 22 -5.17 1.68 17.63
N PRO A 23 -5.86 1.96 18.74
CA PRO A 23 -5.34 1.67 20.07
C PRO A 23 -5.19 0.16 20.31
N GLU A 24 -4.22 -0.20 21.15
CA GLU A 24 -3.91 -1.60 21.44
C GLU A 24 -5.15 -2.36 21.94
N ALA A 25 -5.61 -3.38 21.20
CA ALA A 25 -6.57 -4.36 21.72
C ALA A 25 -5.89 -5.34 22.71
N GLY A 26 -5.05 -4.81 23.62
CA GLY A 26 -4.01 -5.57 24.32
C GLY A 26 -3.96 -5.41 25.85
N ALA A 27 -4.93 -4.75 26.48
CA ALA A 27 -5.03 -4.72 27.95
C ALA A 27 -6.47 -5.01 28.42
N ALA A 28 -6.98 -6.20 28.13
CA ALA A 28 -8.16 -6.71 28.79
C ALA A 28 -7.84 -7.00 30.28
N GLN A 29 -8.15 -6.05 31.17
CA GLN A 29 -8.37 -6.35 32.59
C GLN A 29 -9.86 -6.65 32.81
N PRO A 30 -10.24 -7.75 33.48
CA PRO A 30 -11.62 -7.98 33.86
C PRO A 30 -11.88 -7.24 35.17
N VAL A 31 -12.53 -6.08 35.12
CA VAL A 31 -13.07 -5.44 36.33
C VAL A 31 -14.58 -5.65 36.36
N VAL A 32 -15.00 -6.55 37.23
CA VAL A 32 -16.39 -6.81 37.60
C VAL A 32 -16.90 -5.61 38.40
N GLY A 33 -17.92 -4.90 37.93
CA GLY A 33 -18.51 -3.80 38.70
C GLY A 33 -19.68 -3.13 37.99
N ALA A 34 -20.87 -3.23 38.58
CA ALA A 34 -22.14 -2.78 38.05
C ALA A 34 -22.27 -1.25 37.88
N GLY A 35 -22.98 -0.85 36.81
CA GLY A 35 -23.65 0.46 36.73
C GLY A 35 -23.14 1.38 35.63
N ALA A 36 -24.09 1.87 34.83
CA ALA A 36 -23.96 2.80 33.69
C ALA A 36 -23.44 2.18 32.39
N VAL A 37 -24.36 2.00 31.44
CA VAL A 37 -24.06 1.80 30.02
C VAL A 37 -23.56 3.14 29.50
N GLU A 38 -22.27 3.40 29.64
CA GLU A 38 -21.56 4.28 28.72
C GLU A 38 -21.23 3.42 27.50
N GLU A 39 -21.86 3.74 26.37
CA GLU A 39 -21.46 3.18 25.08
C GLU A 39 -19.95 3.46 24.91
N PRO A 40 -19.12 2.43 24.66
CA PRO A 40 -17.73 2.68 24.34
C PRO A 40 -17.73 3.49 23.05
N ARG A 41 -17.28 4.75 23.12
CA ARG A 41 -16.94 5.52 21.94
C ARG A 41 -15.92 4.69 21.16
N ASP A 42 -16.34 4.18 20.01
CA ASP A 42 -15.49 3.52 19.04
C ASP A 42 -14.22 4.36 18.87
N GLU A 43 -13.09 3.86 19.38
CA GLU A 43 -11.79 4.42 19.05
C GLU A 43 -11.55 4.08 17.57
N GLU A 44 -12.00 4.97 16.69
CA GLU A 44 -11.98 4.81 15.25
C GLU A 44 -10.56 4.47 14.78
N SER A 45 -10.36 3.20 14.41
CA SER A 45 -9.22 2.73 13.65
C SER A 45 -8.96 3.71 12.48
N ARG A 46 -7.93 4.53 12.59
CA ARG A 46 -7.60 5.55 11.61
C ARG A 46 -6.86 4.91 10.45
N LEU A 47 -7.38 5.09 9.23
CA LEU A 47 -6.64 4.72 8.03
C LEU A 47 -5.54 5.75 7.79
N VAL A 48 -4.29 5.29 7.79
CA VAL A 48 -3.14 6.08 7.37
C VAL A 48 -2.81 5.73 5.93
N VAL A 49 -2.62 6.75 5.10
CA VAL A 49 -2.25 6.62 3.69
C VAL A 49 -1.02 7.50 3.45
N ASN A 50 0.02 6.91 2.87
CA ASN A 50 1.23 7.61 2.45
C ASN A 50 1.46 7.37 0.96
N GLU A 51 1.79 8.43 0.22
CA GLU A 51 1.95 8.42 -1.22
C GLU A 51 3.37 8.86 -1.59
N GLU A 52 4.04 8.05 -2.39
CA GLU A 52 5.35 8.37 -2.96
C GLU A 52 5.25 8.39 -4.49
N LYS A 53 5.59 9.52 -5.09
CA LYS A 53 5.59 9.67 -6.55
C LYS A 53 6.98 9.43 -7.11
N SER A 54 7.06 8.66 -8.18
CA SER A 54 8.32 8.35 -8.86
C SER A 54 8.14 8.21 -10.37
N ASP A 55 9.24 8.34 -11.11
CA ASP A 55 9.29 7.94 -12.51
C ASP A 55 9.75 6.47 -12.63
N PHE A 56 9.31 5.76 -13.66
CA PHE A 56 9.77 4.40 -13.97
C PHE A 56 10.19 4.29 -15.45
N LEU A 57 11.15 3.41 -15.72
CA LEU A 57 11.66 3.13 -17.08
C LEU A 57 11.08 1.84 -17.66
N GLN A 58 10.91 0.84 -16.80
CA GLN A 58 10.47 -0.50 -17.18
C GLN A 58 9.63 -1.13 -16.07
N ILE A 59 8.79 -2.08 -16.46
CA ILE A 59 7.93 -2.83 -15.56
C ILE A 59 8.48 -4.24 -15.44
N PHE A 60 8.71 -4.68 -14.21
CA PHE A 60 9.20 -6.02 -13.91
C PHE A 60 8.02 -6.96 -13.72
N LEU A 61 8.07 -8.13 -14.34
CA LEU A 61 7.02 -9.15 -14.27
C LEU A 61 7.65 -10.51 -13.97
N ASP A 62 7.20 -11.19 -12.92
CA ASP A 62 7.66 -12.53 -12.56
C ASP A 62 6.95 -13.59 -13.42
N VAL A 63 7.71 -14.41 -14.15
CA VAL A 63 7.18 -15.45 -15.04
C VAL A 63 6.53 -16.63 -14.32
N LYS A 64 6.66 -16.72 -12.99
CA LYS A 64 5.91 -17.70 -12.18
C LYS A 64 4.41 -17.50 -12.31
N HIS A 65 3.97 -16.27 -12.59
CA HIS A 65 2.58 -15.97 -12.90
C HIS A 65 2.32 -16.32 -14.37
N LYS A 66 1.33 -17.18 -14.59
CA LYS A 66 1.06 -17.83 -15.89
C LYS A 66 0.58 -16.88 -16.99
N ASP A 67 0.22 -15.66 -16.64
CA ASP A 67 -0.27 -14.65 -17.56
C ASP A 67 0.17 -13.24 -17.13
N LEU A 68 0.14 -12.32 -18.10
CA LEU A 68 0.59 -10.94 -17.96
C LEU A 68 -0.16 -10.17 -16.88
N TYR A 69 -1.47 -10.38 -16.74
CA TYR A 69 -2.31 -9.60 -15.83
C TYR A 69 -2.11 -10.03 -14.38
N THR A 70 -1.97 -11.34 -14.14
CA THR A 70 -1.62 -11.86 -12.82
C THR A 70 -0.20 -11.42 -12.42
N ALA A 71 0.76 -11.45 -13.35
CA ALA A 71 2.12 -10.95 -13.09
C ALA A 71 2.13 -9.45 -12.77
N TRP A 72 1.30 -8.67 -13.48
CA TRP A 72 1.11 -7.25 -13.23
C TRP A 72 0.52 -6.98 -11.85
N GLU A 73 -0.58 -7.66 -11.50
CA GLU A 73 -1.24 -7.49 -10.22
C GLU A 73 -0.27 -7.82 -9.08
N ALA A 74 0.45 -8.93 -9.17
CA ALA A 74 1.45 -9.33 -8.18
C ALA A 74 2.61 -8.33 -8.05
N ALA A 75 3.03 -7.69 -9.14
CA ALA A 75 4.10 -6.69 -9.11
C ALA A 75 3.66 -5.35 -8.52
N ASN A 76 2.37 -5.00 -8.63
CA ASN A 76 1.85 -3.70 -8.20
C ASN A 76 1.06 -3.76 -6.90
N LEU A 77 0.78 -4.96 -6.37
CA LEU A 77 0.05 -5.13 -5.13
C LEU A 77 0.80 -6.05 -4.16
N THR A 78 1.07 -5.54 -2.97
CA THR A 78 1.70 -6.33 -1.91
C THR A 78 1.04 -6.05 -0.57
N GLU A 79 0.63 -7.11 0.12
CA GLU A 79 0.18 -7.05 1.50
C GLU A 79 1.27 -7.61 2.42
N MET A 80 1.52 -6.94 3.53
CA MET A 80 2.57 -7.32 4.48
C MET A 80 2.17 -7.02 5.92
N ASP A 81 2.79 -7.74 6.85
CA ASP A 81 2.75 -7.36 8.26
C ASP A 81 3.62 -6.11 8.48
N TYR A 82 3.07 -5.12 9.18
CA TYR A 82 3.71 -3.83 9.39
C TYR A 82 3.61 -3.43 10.86
N THR A 83 4.74 -3.01 11.43
CA THR A 83 4.76 -2.41 12.76
C THR A 83 4.58 -0.90 12.61
N THR A 84 3.47 -0.38 13.12
CA THR A 84 3.17 1.05 13.13
C THR A 84 4.19 1.82 13.98
N PRO A 85 4.32 3.15 13.80
CA PRO A 85 5.16 3.97 14.69
C PRO A 85 4.73 3.92 16.16
N SER A 86 3.47 3.57 16.44
CA SER A 86 2.92 3.32 17.77
C SER A 86 3.37 1.97 18.37
N GLY A 87 4.05 1.11 17.59
CA GLY A 87 4.57 -0.20 18.02
C GLY A 87 3.60 -1.37 17.77
N LEU A 88 2.44 -1.11 17.17
CA LEU A 88 1.41 -2.11 16.91
C LEU A 88 1.68 -2.86 15.60
N THR A 89 1.42 -4.17 15.60
CA THR A 89 1.49 -4.96 14.37
C THR A 89 0.12 -4.97 13.68
N THR A 90 0.08 -4.53 12.44
CA THR A 90 -1.14 -4.46 11.61
C THR A 90 -0.84 -4.99 10.20
N LYS A 91 -1.88 -5.15 9.38
CA LYS A 91 -1.72 -5.40 7.95
C LYS A 91 -1.57 -4.08 7.22
N ALA A 92 -0.50 -3.95 6.44
CA ALA A 92 -0.31 -2.86 5.50
C ALA A 92 -0.44 -3.36 4.07
N ARG A 93 -0.93 -2.49 3.20
CA ARG A 93 -1.08 -2.74 1.77
C ARG A 93 -0.31 -1.68 1.00
N THR A 94 0.57 -2.13 0.12
CA THR A 94 1.28 -1.31 -0.85
C THR A 94 0.66 -1.53 -2.21
N GLU A 95 0.26 -0.45 -2.87
CA GLU A 95 -0.27 -0.45 -4.23
C GLU A 95 0.55 0.49 -5.10
N VAL A 96 0.83 0.11 -6.35
CA VAL A 96 1.48 0.98 -7.34
C VAL A 96 0.49 1.31 -8.44
N TRP A 97 0.27 2.61 -8.66
CA TRP A 97 -0.64 3.14 -9.66
C TRP A 97 0.14 3.92 -10.72
N ILE A 98 -0.06 3.61 -11.99
CA ILE A 98 0.57 4.36 -13.08
C ILE A 98 -0.24 5.62 -13.37
N GLU A 99 0.38 6.77 -13.11
CA GLU A 99 -0.21 8.08 -13.40
C GLU A 99 0.06 8.53 -14.85
N ARG A 100 1.18 8.08 -15.44
CA ARG A 100 1.60 8.45 -16.79
C ARG A 100 2.31 7.28 -17.48
N LEU A 101 1.85 6.92 -18.67
CA LEU A 101 2.55 5.95 -19.52
C LEU A 101 3.64 6.63 -20.38
N PRO A 102 4.81 5.99 -20.56
CA PRO A 102 5.79 6.41 -21.56
C PRO A 102 5.29 6.09 -22.97
N LYS A 103 5.86 6.74 -23.99
CA LYS A 103 5.56 6.39 -25.40
C LYS A 103 6.09 5.01 -25.78
N LEU A 104 7.17 4.59 -25.14
CA LEU A 104 7.75 3.25 -25.28
C LEU A 104 7.74 2.59 -23.91
N LEU A 105 6.94 1.54 -23.76
CA LEU A 105 6.81 0.78 -22.53
C LEU A 105 7.64 -0.51 -22.64
N PHE A 106 8.55 -0.71 -21.69
CA PHE A 106 9.40 -1.88 -21.62
C PHE A 106 8.97 -2.80 -20.48
N PHE A 107 8.94 -4.10 -20.77
CA PHE A 107 8.71 -5.15 -19.79
C PHE A 107 9.98 -5.97 -19.63
N GLN A 108 10.43 -6.16 -18.39
CA GLN A 108 11.49 -7.10 -18.06
C GLN A 108 10.86 -8.31 -17.38
N LEU A 109 10.92 -9.46 -18.04
CA LEU A 109 10.49 -10.73 -17.48
C LEU A 109 11.60 -11.29 -16.57
N GLN A 110 11.24 -11.66 -15.35
CA GLN A 110 12.13 -12.25 -14.33
C GLN A 110 11.79 -13.71 -14.06
#